data_AF-A0A401X0G0-F1
#
_entry.id   AF-A0A401X0G0-F1
#
_cell.length_a   1.000
_cell.length_b   1.000
_cell.length_c   1.000
_cell.angle_alpha   90.00
_cell.angle_beta   90.00
_cell.angle_gamma   90.00
#
_symmetry.space_group_name_H-M   'P 1'
#
loop_
_entity.id
_entity.type
_entity.pdbx_description
1 polymer ?
#
loop_
_entity_poly.entity_id
_entity_poly.type
_entity_poly.pdbx_seq_one_letter_code
_entity_poly.pdbx_strand_id
1 'polypeptide(L)' 'MLNVHRRGVGVCGVFTYEVAETKVARVMDLARQNQHPLQCTIEKD' A
#
# COMPACT_ATOMS: atom_id res chain seq x y z
N MET A 1 -10.76 -0.79 3.45
CA MET A 1 -10.19 -0.76 4.82
C MET A 1 -10.61 -1.97 5.65
N LEU A 2 -11.90 -2.19 5.93
CA LEU A 2 -12.36 -3.29 6.81
C LEU A 2 -11.84 -4.68 6.42
N ASN A 3 -11.64 -4.95 5.13
CA ASN A 3 -11.04 -6.20 4.66
C ASN A 3 -9.62 -6.40 5.23
N VAL A 4 -8.73 -5.41 5.09
CA VAL A 4 -7.37 -5.44 5.65
C VAL A 4 -7.41 -5.58 7.18
N HIS A 5 -8.30 -4.85 7.85
CA HIS A 5 -8.44 -4.94 9.31
C HIS A 5 -8.80 -6.35 9.79
N ARG A 6 -9.68 -7.05 9.06
CA ARG A 6 -10.15 -8.40 9.43
C ARG A 6 -9.24 -9.53 8.93
N ARG A 7 -8.51 -9.32 7.83
CA ARG A 7 -7.72 -10.37 7.14
C ARG A 7 -6.21 -10.14 7.16
N GLY A 8 -5.74 -9.03 7.74
CA GLY A 8 -4.31 -8.66 7.81
C GLY A 8 -3.76 -8.03 6.54
N VAL A 9 -4.30 -8.37 5.36
CA VAL A 9 -3.83 -7.87 4.05
C VAL A 9 -5.02 -7.63 3.11
N GLY A 10 -4.81 -6.81 2.08
CA GLY A 10 -5.78 -6.63 1.01
C GLY A 10 -5.19 -5.91 -0.20
N VAL A 11 -5.70 -6.24 -1.39
CA VAL A 11 -5.30 -5.63 -2.65
C VAL A 11 -5.90 -4.23 -2.74
N CYS A 12 -5.04 -3.22 -2.91
CA CYS A 12 -5.45 -1.83 -3.10
C CYS A 12 -5.81 -1.51 -4.55
N GLY A 13 -5.24 -2.24 -5.51
CA GLY A 13 -5.51 -2.13 -6.95
C GLY A 13 -4.41 -2.79 -7.78
N VAL A 14 -4.69 -3.01 -9.07
CA VAL A 14 -3.76 -3.60 -10.05
C VAL A 14 -3.34 -2.52 -11.04
N PHE A 15 -2.03 -2.37 -11.25
CA PHE A 15 -1.44 -1.32 -12.07
C PHE A 15 -0.23 -1.84 -12.84
N THR A 16 0.27 -1.06 -13.80
CA THR A 16 1.62 -1.27 -14.35
C THR A 16 2.67 -1.04 -13.26
N TYR A 17 3.85 -1.64 -13.41
CA TYR A 17 4.90 -1.61 -12.41
C TYR A 17 5.24 -0.18 -11.96
N GLU A 18 5.49 0.74 -12.90
CA GLU A 18 5.87 2.14 -12.61
C GLU A 18 4.80 2.88 -11.80
N VAL A 19 3.52 2.62 -12.09
CA VAL A 19 2.39 3.22 -11.38
C VAL A 19 2.24 2.61 -9.97
N ALA A 20 2.44 1.29 -9.83
CA ALA A 20 2.44 0.63 -8.54
C ALA A 20 3.57 1.14 -7.64
N GLU A 21 4.78 1.28 -8.18
CA GLU A 21 5.96 1.82 -7.50
C GLU A 21 5.73 3.23 -6.97
N THR A 22 5.23 4.12 -7.83
CA THR A 22 4.90 5.50 -7.45
C THR A 22 3.85 5.55 -6.32
N LYS A 23 2.82 4.70 -6.40
CA LYS A 23 1.75 4.64 -5.40
C LYS A 23 2.25 4.11 -4.06
N VAL A 24 3.06 3.05 -4.06
CA VAL A 24 3.64 2.49 -2.84
C VAL A 24 4.53 3.52 -2.15
N ALA A 25 5.44 4.17 -2.88
CA ALA A 25 6.30 5.21 -2.33
C ALA A 25 5.49 6.33 -1.66
N ARG A 26 4.48 6.86 -2.35
CA ARG A 26 3.62 7.94 -1.83
C ARG A 26 2.85 7.54 -0.57
N VAL A 27 2.31 6.32 -0.51
CA VAL A 27 1.58 5.83 0.67
C VAL A 27 2.52 5.67 1.86
N MET A 28 3.71 5.10 1.63
CA MET A 28 4.70 4.90 2.68
C MET A 28 5.21 6.23 3.24
N ASP A 29 5.48 7.22 2.38
CA ASP A 29 5.91 8.55 2.80
C ASP A 29 4.85 9.27 3.63
N LEU A 30 3.58 9.23 3.17
CA LEU A 30 2.47 9.83 3.91
C LEU A 30 2.27 9.16 5.28
N ALA A 31 2.37 7.83 5.35
CA ALA A 31 2.26 7.11 6.61
C ALA A 31 3.36 7.51 7.60
N ARG A 32 4.62 7.62 7.13
CA ARG A 32 5.75 8.06 7.96
C ARG A 32 5.59 9.50 8.44
N GLN A 33 5.19 10.41 7.56
CA GLN A 33 4.95 11.82 7.91
C GLN A 33 3.89 11.98 9.01
N ASN A 34 2.90 11.09 9.04
CA ASN A 34 1.85 11.07 10.05
C ASN A 34 2.14 10.12 11.22
N GLN A 35 3.38 9.63 11.35
CA GLN A 35 3.82 8.75 12.45
C GLN A 35 2.97 7.46 12.57
N HIS A 36 2.59 6.88 11.43
CA HIS A 36 1.80 5.65 11.36
C HIS A 36 2.64 4.49 10.81
N PRO A 37 2.53 3.27 11.39
CA PRO A 37 3.33 2.11 10.99
C PRO A 37 2.77 1.36 9.76
N LEU A 38 1.93 2.02 8.94
CA LEU A 38 1.27 1.38 7.80
C LEU A 38 2.31 0.80 6.82
N GLN A 39 2.02 -0.40 6.31
CA GLN A 39 2.82 -1.07 5.30
C GLN A 39 2.06 -1.16 3.97
N CYS A 40 2.76 -0.96 2.87
CA CYS A 40 2.26 -1.09 1.51
C CYS A 40 3.37 -1.68 0.63
N THR A 41 3.04 -2.69 -0.17
CA THR A 41 3.98 -3.46 -1.00
C THR A 41 3.42 -3.70 -2.40
N ILE A 42 4.29 -4.12 -3.32
CA ILE A 42 3.94 -4.54 -4.68
C ILE A 42 4.09 -6.05 -4.76
N GLU A 43 3.09 -6.72 -5.33
CA GLU A 43 3.14 -8.13 -5.69
C GLU A 43 2.92 -8.26 -7.20
N LYS A 44 3.57 -9.25 -7.82
CA LYS A 44 3.37 -9.56 -9.24
C LYS A 44 2.13 -10.45 -9.36
N ASP A 45 1.17 -10.03 -10.19
CA ASP A 45 0.07 -10.89 -10.67
C ASP A 45 0.55 -11.89 -11.72
#